data_AF-A0A913Y216-F1
#
_entry.id   AF-A0A913Y216-F1
#
_cell.length_a   1.000
_cell.length_b   1.000
_cell.length_c   1.000
_cell.angle_alpha   90.00
_cell.angle_beta   90.00
_cell.angle_gamma   90.00
#
_symmetry.space_group_name_H-M   'P 1'
#
loop_
_entity.id
_entity.type
_entity.pdbx_description
1 polymer ?
#
loop_
_entity_poly.entity_id
_entity_poly.type
_entity_poly.pdbx_seq_one_letter_code
_entity_poly.pdbx_strand_id
1 'polypeptide(L)'
;MKGRYKEVLFQLLQVVVTSGASKMKLLHVFFLVLSAAFSAKGVQHGSLRIGQTNPDNYYCDTITFPTAFTGVDPVKLFTSVGFGMSSSRVHDVVFTWVESVTTSSFKVCLVENGVGSSGNVTINWMAYQGVQSGVTDGSVRLNDWTTGTECKQVLLSQTWMAMTEVPQTWNYHDFIRVDFPNTLVPSEADNDAFCQIVSFHEPYYAPPTIVVAPSHHYDSSNVNAIHPKDNSIAAWVEETTRTHFKTCVKDLVGLNDKHHPIEVDYMVFGDLDPCINKTCEYFGVCQAISAGVAQCVCVTQCPSYQDLVCASNGRTFDNMCALEREICQTQGNYSYYHPGSCQGFPFEKGTHHLSHVSAFAESHCEVVSLQPYEFYPDKPIHVQLTVNYINSSLPANVHDATVTWSEKVSPENFTVCITKTGRNDQLTNDVASVDWVAYQGSPSGAV
;
A
#
# COMPACT_ATOMS: atom_id res chain seq x y z
N MET A 1 -0.66 -61.70 -15.47
CA MET A 1 -0.05 -60.36 -15.37
C MET A 1 -1.07 -59.34 -15.86
N LYS A 2 -1.82 -58.68 -14.97
CA LYS A 2 -2.77 -57.62 -15.30
C LYS A 2 -2.43 -56.42 -14.43
N GLY A 3 -2.03 -55.33 -15.07
CA GLY A 3 -1.54 -54.10 -14.44
C GLY A 3 -2.63 -53.39 -13.66
N ARG A 4 -2.23 -52.76 -12.55
CA ARG A 4 -3.06 -51.90 -11.69
C ARG A 4 -3.41 -50.62 -12.46
N TYR A 5 -4.68 -50.40 -12.74
CA TYR A 5 -5.19 -49.09 -13.13
C TYR A 5 -5.51 -48.33 -11.83
N LYS A 6 -4.90 -47.16 -11.66
CA LYS A 6 -5.18 -46.24 -10.54
C LYS A 6 -6.47 -45.48 -10.85
N GLU A 7 -7.39 -45.48 -9.89
CA GLU A 7 -8.61 -44.68 -9.90
C GLU A 7 -8.24 -43.19 -9.95
N VAL A 8 -8.66 -42.47 -11.00
CA VAL A 8 -8.47 -41.01 -11.12
C VAL A 8 -9.80 -40.35 -10.84
N LEU A 9 -9.93 -39.76 -9.66
CA LEU A 9 -11.11 -39.03 -9.22
C LEU A 9 -11.00 -37.57 -9.72
N PHE A 10 -11.73 -37.21 -10.77
CA PHE A 10 -11.83 -35.82 -11.22
C PHE A 10 -12.63 -35.01 -10.19
N GLN A 11 -11.98 -34.07 -9.49
CA GLN A 11 -12.68 -33.01 -8.77
C GLN A 11 -12.99 -31.87 -9.75
N LEU A 12 -14.21 -31.87 -10.29
CA LEU A 12 -14.78 -30.68 -10.91
C LEU A 12 -15.27 -29.74 -9.80
N LEU A 13 -14.54 -28.66 -9.57
CA LEU A 13 -14.96 -27.55 -8.73
C LEU A 13 -16.02 -26.74 -9.51
N GLN A 14 -17.30 -27.06 -9.35
CA GLN A 14 -18.39 -26.23 -9.86
C GLN A 14 -19.54 -26.23 -8.84
N VAL A 15 -19.61 -25.21 -7.99
CA VAL A 15 -20.89 -24.61 -7.54
C VAL A 15 -20.62 -23.17 -7.05
N VAL A 16 -20.90 -22.18 -7.89
CA VAL A 16 -21.41 -20.87 -7.43
C VAL A 16 -22.63 -20.55 -8.29
N VAL A 17 -23.76 -20.23 -7.66
CA VAL A 17 -25.07 -20.08 -8.32
C VAL A 17 -25.59 -18.65 -8.12
N THR A 18 -26.07 -18.02 -9.20
CA THR A 18 -26.66 -16.68 -9.21
C THR A 18 -28.16 -16.71 -8.86
N SER A 19 -28.66 -15.71 -8.12
CA SER A 19 -30.07 -15.67 -7.65
C SER A 19 -30.90 -14.54 -8.28
N GLY A 20 -32.10 -14.88 -8.74
CA GLY A 20 -33.24 -13.97 -8.94
C GLY A 20 -34.10 -13.83 -7.67
N ALA A 21 -34.55 -12.60 -7.42
CA ALA A 21 -35.12 -12.09 -6.16
C ALA A 21 -36.35 -12.81 -5.56
N SER A 22 -36.44 -12.88 -4.21
CA SER A 22 -37.48 -12.18 -3.39
C SER A 22 -37.66 -12.69 -1.93
N LYS A 23 -37.55 -11.73 -1.01
CA LYS A 23 -38.24 -11.47 0.29
C LYS A 23 -38.20 -12.48 1.47
N MET A 24 -37.91 -11.87 2.61
CA MET A 24 -37.47 -12.36 3.93
C MET A 24 -38.63 -12.62 4.91
N LYS A 25 -38.49 -13.61 5.81
CA LYS A 25 -39.11 -13.64 7.15
C LYS A 25 -38.14 -14.23 8.18
N LEU A 26 -37.89 -13.48 9.25
CA LEU A 26 -36.94 -13.76 10.33
C LEU A 26 -37.64 -14.47 11.51
N LEU A 27 -37.03 -15.50 12.08
CA LEU A 27 -37.42 -16.05 13.39
C LEU A 27 -36.15 -16.27 14.23
N HIS A 28 -35.99 -15.48 15.29
CA HIS A 28 -34.88 -15.60 16.24
C HIS A 28 -35.17 -16.71 17.26
N VAL A 29 -34.21 -17.62 17.46
CA VAL A 29 -34.15 -18.48 18.65
C VAL A 29 -32.71 -18.47 19.16
N PHE A 30 -32.53 -17.92 20.36
CA PHE A 30 -31.29 -17.91 21.14
C PHE A 30 -31.04 -19.31 21.73
N PHE A 31 -29.79 -19.80 21.71
CA PHE A 31 -29.35 -20.85 22.65
C PHE A 31 -27.93 -20.61 23.19
N LEU A 32 -27.80 -20.98 24.46
CA LEU A 32 -26.75 -20.64 25.43
C LEU A 32 -25.35 -21.22 25.13
N VAL A 33 -24.35 -20.45 25.56
CA VAL A 33 -22.91 -20.75 25.60
C VAL A 33 -22.60 -21.83 26.65
N LEU A 34 -21.83 -22.85 26.27
CA LEU A 34 -20.96 -23.58 27.18
C LEU A 34 -19.56 -23.71 26.56
N SER A 35 -18.56 -23.21 27.28
CA SER A 35 -17.14 -23.21 26.93
C SER A 35 -16.48 -24.54 27.30
N ALA A 36 -15.85 -25.19 26.32
CA ALA A 36 -14.81 -26.19 26.56
C ALA A 36 -13.87 -26.29 25.34
N ALA A 37 -12.57 -26.10 25.63
CA ALA A 37 -11.37 -26.48 24.86
C ALA A 37 -11.25 -26.03 23.38
N PHE A 38 -10.20 -25.24 23.11
CA PHE A 38 -9.74 -24.79 21.80
C PHE A 38 -9.58 -25.98 20.83
N SER A 39 -10.53 -26.12 19.92
CA SER A 39 -10.39 -26.88 18.67
C SER A 39 -9.72 -25.97 17.64
N ALA A 40 -8.81 -26.48 16.82
CA ALA A 40 -8.31 -25.78 15.63
C ALA A 40 -9.48 -25.61 14.64
N LYS A 41 -10.38 -24.67 14.91
CA LYS A 41 -11.50 -24.26 14.06
C LYS A 41 -10.97 -23.18 13.14
N GLY A 42 -10.32 -23.57 12.05
CA GLY A 42 -9.77 -22.60 11.10
C GLY A 42 -9.66 -23.16 9.70
N VAL A 43 -9.81 -22.28 8.71
CA VAL A 43 -9.36 -22.54 7.34
C VAL A 43 -7.84 -22.48 7.32
N GLN A 44 -7.23 -23.44 6.65
CA GLN A 44 -5.82 -23.37 6.28
C GLN A 44 -5.74 -23.13 4.79
N HIS A 45 -4.79 -22.33 4.35
CA HIS A 45 -4.56 -22.06 2.94
C HIS A 45 -3.07 -22.02 2.66
N GLY A 46 -2.72 -22.07 1.38
CA GLY A 46 -1.34 -21.93 0.95
C GLY A 46 -1.19 -22.12 -0.54
N SER A 47 0.07 -22.13 -0.96
CA SER A 47 0.44 -22.36 -2.35
C SER A 47 1.62 -23.31 -2.44
N LEU A 48 1.63 -24.13 -3.49
CA LEU A 48 2.71 -25.04 -3.82
C LEU A 48 3.23 -24.71 -5.22
N ARG A 49 4.55 -24.50 -5.34
CA ARG A 49 5.20 -24.35 -6.64
C ARG A 49 5.73 -25.70 -7.11
N ILE A 50 5.31 -26.12 -8.29
CA ILE A 50 5.75 -27.36 -8.91
C ILE A 50 6.71 -27.02 -10.06
N GLY A 51 7.94 -27.50 -9.96
CA GLY A 51 8.95 -27.36 -11.00
C GLY A 51 8.78 -28.41 -12.10
N GLN A 52 8.84 -27.98 -13.36
CA GLN A 52 8.60 -28.84 -14.51
C GLN A 52 9.82 -29.70 -14.85
N THR A 53 9.76 -31.00 -14.56
CA THR A 53 10.75 -31.97 -15.04
C THR A 53 10.14 -33.27 -15.57
N ASN A 54 8.82 -33.36 -15.78
CA ASN A 54 8.17 -34.61 -16.16
C ASN A 54 7.75 -34.62 -17.65
N PRO A 55 8.23 -35.58 -18.47
CA PRO A 55 7.86 -35.69 -19.89
C PRO A 55 6.36 -35.92 -20.17
N ASP A 56 5.58 -36.37 -19.18
CA ASP A 56 4.15 -36.71 -19.37
C ASP A 56 3.18 -35.56 -19.03
N ASN A 57 3.66 -34.33 -18.79
CA ASN A 57 2.85 -33.17 -18.35
C ASN A 57 1.94 -33.43 -17.13
N TYR A 58 2.29 -34.46 -16.35
CA TYR A 58 1.58 -34.91 -15.16
C TYR A 58 2.44 -34.68 -13.93
N TYR A 59 1.89 -34.04 -12.92
CA TYR A 59 2.62 -33.76 -11.69
C TYR A 59 1.75 -34.03 -10.47
N CYS A 60 2.35 -34.57 -9.43
CA CYS A 60 1.70 -34.64 -8.13
C CYS A 60 2.70 -34.42 -7.02
N ASP A 61 2.23 -33.81 -5.94
CA ASP A 61 3.00 -33.65 -4.72
C ASP A 61 2.09 -33.80 -3.49
N THR A 62 2.69 -34.07 -2.34
CA THR A 62 1.98 -34.18 -1.07
C THR A 62 2.22 -32.94 -0.24
N ILE A 63 1.15 -32.23 0.07
CA ILE A 63 1.17 -31.03 0.91
C ILE A 63 0.81 -31.43 2.33
N THR A 64 1.67 -31.05 3.27
CA THR A 64 1.40 -31.21 4.71
C THR A 64 0.77 -29.92 5.24
N PHE A 65 -0.32 -30.04 5.99
CA PHE A 65 -0.95 -28.88 6.61
C PHE A 65 -0.03 -28.29 7.68
N PRO A 66 0.09 -26.94 7.78
CA PRO A 66 0.84 -26.30 8.85
C PRO A 66 0.40 -26.75 10.25
N THR A 67 -0.90 -26.99 10.44
CA THR A 67 -1.47 -27.57 11.66
C THR A 67 -2.37 -28.75 11.30
N ALA A 68 -2.22 -29.89 11.97
CA ALA A 68 -3.10 -31.03 11.74
C ALA A 68 -4.53 -30.72 12.18
N PHE A 69 -5.50 -31.08 11.35
CA PHE A 69 -6.92 -31.01 11.66
C PHE A 69 -7.30 -32.06 12.73
N THR A 70 -8.14 -31.70 13.70
CA THR A 70 -8.45 -32.57 14.86
C THR A 70 -9.94 -32.93 14.97
N GLY A 71 -10.77 -32.41 14.09
CA GLY A 71 -12.20 -32.70 14.03
C GLY A 71 -12.50 -34.11 13.51
N VAL A 72 -13.75 -34.50 13.67
CA VAL A 72 -14.27 -35.83 13.27
C VAL A 72 -14.78 -35.88 11.83
N ASP A 73 -15.07 -34.72 11.26
CA ASP A 73 -15.57 -34.60 9.89
C ASP A 73 -14.43 -34.74 8.85
N PRO A 74 -14.72 -35.14 7.61
CA PRO A 74 -13.72 -35.13 6.54
C PRO A 74 -13.17 -33.73 6.28
N VAL A 75 -11.87 -33.63 5.99
CA VAL A 75 -11.25 -32.39 5.52
C VAL A 75 -11.71 -32.13 4.09
N LYS A 76 -12.18 -30.92 3.83
CA LYS A 76 -12.62 -30.44 2.50
C LYS A 76 -11.57 -29.50 1.94
N LEU A 77 -11.30 -29.62 0.65
CA LEU A 77 -10.30 -28.83 -0.06
C LEU A 77 -10.87 -28.20 -1.32
N PHE A 78 -10.41 -26.99 -1.60
CA PHE A 78 -10.55 -26.33 -2.89
C PHE A 78 -9.16 -25.99 -3.41
N THR A 79 -8.94 -26.18 -4.71
CA THR A 79 -7.69 -25.87 -5.39
C THR A 79 -7.94 -25.00 -6.61
N SER A 80 -7.00 -24.10 -6.90
CA SER A 80 -6.95 -23.35 -8.15
C SER A 80 -5.51 -23.33 -8.67
N VAL A 81 -5.38 -23.12 -9.98
CA VAL A 81 -4.08 -23.01 -10.63
C VAL A 81 -3.71 -21.55 -10.75
N GLY A 82 -2.46 -21.25 -10.46
CA GLY A 82 -1.82 -19.95 -10.63
C GLY A 82 -0.53 -20.09 -11.42
N PHE A 83 -0.25 -19.16 -12.32
CA PHE A 83 1.04 -19.09 -12.99
C PHE A 83 1.80 -17.82 -12.61
N GLY A 84 3.14 -17.93 -12.60
CA GLY A 84 4.03 -16.85 -12.21
C GLY A 84 4.16 -15.76 -13.29
N MET A 85 4.85 -14.68 -12.94
CA MET A 85 5.04 -13.49 -13.80
C MET A 85 6.03 -13.69 -14.97
N SER A 86 6.61 -14.88 -15.12
CA SER A 86 7.76 -15.10 -16.01
C SER A 86 7.39 -15.52 -17.44
N SER A 87 6.11 -15.69 -17.74
CA SER A 87 5.68 -16.07 -19.09
C SER A 87 5.28 -14.83 -19.90
N SER A 88 5.73 -14.79 -21.16
CA SER A 88 5.30 -13.81 -22.16
C SER A 88 4.00 -14.22 -22.86
N ARG A 89 3.46 -15.42 -22.56
CA ARG A 89 2.23 -15.96 -23.13
C ARG A 89 1.31 -16.47 -22.02
N VAL A 90 0.01 -16.31 -22.23
CA VAL A 90 -1.00 -16.90 -21.35
C VAL A 90 -0.93 -18.43 -21.43
N HIS A 91 -0.99 -19.11 -20.29
CA HIS A 91 -0.82 -20.56 -20.23
C HIS A 91 -2.06 -21.33 -20.71
N ASP A 92 -1.88 -22.62 -21.04
CA ASP A 92 -2.99 -23.51 -21.42
C ASP A 92 -3.73 -24.09 -20.21
N VAL A 93 -4.89 -24.69 -20.45
CA VAL A 93 -5.74 -25.25 -19.39
C VAL A 93 -5.01 -26.34 -18.60
N VAL A 94 -5.06 -26.19 -17.28
CA VAL A 94 -4.52 -27.13 -16.32
C VAL A 94 -5.65 -27.66 -15.44
N PHE A 95 -5.81 -28.98 -15.44
CA PHE A 95 -6.75 -29.65 -14.55
C PHE A 95 -6.03 -30.02 -13.25
N THR A 96 -6.64 -29.71 -12.11
CA THR A 96 -6.14 -30.12 -10.79
C THR A 96 -7.15 -31.00 -10.08
N TRP A 97 -6.65 -31.92 -9.26
CA TRP A 97 -7.47 -32.70 -8.35
C TRP A 97 -6.67 -33.08 -7.11
N VAL A 98 -7.38 -33.40 -6.02
CA VAL A 98 -6.76 -33.91 -4.79
C VAL A 98 -7.10 -35.38 -4.57
N GLU A 99 -6.18 -36.10 -3.97
CA GLU A 99 -6.35 -37.49 -3.55
C GLU A 99 -5.67 -37.71 -2.19
N SER A 100 -5.95 -38.86 -1.56
CA SER A 100 -5.31 -39.24 -0.27
C SER A 100 -5.43 -38.15 0.81
N VAL A 101 -6.60 -37.50 0.92
CA VAL A 101 -6.85 -36.45 1.91
C VAL A 101 -6.94 -37.07 3.30
N THR A 102 -6.10 -36.57 4.21
CA THR A 102 -6.07 -36.93 5.63
C THR A 102 -6.21 -35.68 6.49
N THR A 103 -6.17 -35.83 7.81
CA THR A 103 -6.16 -34.69 8.73
C THR A 103 -4.82 -33.94 8.78
N SER A 104 -3.73 -34.54 8.30
CA SER A 104 -2.38 -33.96 8.35
C SER A 104 -1.83 -33.55 6.99
N SER A 105 -2.32 -34.14 5.91
CA SER A 105 -1.81 -33.91 4.56
C SER A 105 -2.81 -34.30 3.48
N PHE A 106 -2.58 -33.82 2.27
CA PHE A 106 -3.28 -34.24 1.07
C PHE A 106 -2.30 -34.33 -0.09
N LYS A 107 -2.62 -35.17 -1.07
CA LYS A 107 -1.88 -35.22 -2.33
C LYS A 107 -2.64 -34.41 -3.37
N VAL A 108 -1.95 -33.53 -4.07
CA VAL A 108 -2.51 -32.74 -5.16
C VAL A 108 -1.82 -33.11 -6.45
N CYS A 109 -2.59 -33.18 -7.52
CA CYS A 109 -2.13 -33.52 -8.84
C CYS A 109 -2.59 -32.50 -9.86
N LEU A 110 -1.80 -32.31 -10.92
CA LEU A 110 -2.13 -31.48 -12.06
C LEU A 110 -1.77 -32.20 -13.37
N VAL A 111 -2.55 -31.91 -14.41
CA VAL A 111 -2.21 -32.24 -15.79
C VAL A 111 -2.37 -31.00 -16.65
N GLU A 112 -1.33 -30.66 -17.41
CA GLU A 112 -1.39 -29.58 -18.40
C GLU A 112 -1.80 -30.15 -19.76
N ASN A 113 -2.72 -29.47 -20.44
CA ASN A 113 -3.04 -29.74 -21.84
C ASN A 113 -2.26 -28.77 -22.75
N GLY A 114 -1.98 -29.16 -24.00
CA GLY A 114 -1.34 -28.27 -24.99
C GLY A 114 0.19 -28.27 -24.99
N VAL A 115 0.79 -27.13 -25.38
CA VAL A 115 2.24 -26.99 -25.67
C VAL A 115 3.11 -27.05 -24.39
N GLY A 116 2.47 -27.05 -23.22
CA GLY A 116 3.11 -27.02 -21.91
C GLY A 116 3.53 -25.60 -21.52
N SER A 117 3.45 -25.27 -20.24
CA SER A 117 3.68 -23.89 -19.77
C SER A 117 5.16 -23.46 -19.75
N SER A 118 6.11 -24.38 -19.96
CA SER A 118 7.57 -24.14 -19.89
C SER A 118 8.06 -23.39 -18.63
N GLY A 119 7.21 -23.30 -17.60
CA GLY A 119 7.37 -22.45 -16.41
C GLY A 119 6.85 -23.12 -15.15
N ASN A 120 7.10 -22.50 -14.00
CA ASN A 120 6.68 -23.04 -12.70
C ASN A 120 5.17 -22.80 -12.48
N VAL A 121 4.40 -23.89 -12.36
CA VAL A 121 2.98 -23.85 -12.02
C VAL A 121 2.84 -23.73 -10.51
N THR A 122 1.93 -22.88 -10.05
CA THR A 122 1.56 -22.74 -8.65
C THR A 122 0.17 -23.32 -8.43
N ILE A 123 0.01 -24.20 -7.45
CA ILE A 123 -1.32 -24.65 -7.00
C ILE A 123 -1.66 -23.90 -5.73
N ASN A 124 -2.70 -23.09 -5.77
CA ASN A 124 -3.28 -22.46 -4.60
C ASN A 124 -4.31 -23.40 -4.00
N TRP A 125 -4.39 -23.47 -2.68
CA TRP A 125 -5.34 -24.33 -1.99
C TRP A 125 -5.89 -23.67 -0.74
N MET A 126 -7.12 -24.06 -0.41
CA MET A 126 -7.73 -23.83 0.89
C MET A 126 -8.34 -25.14 1.42
N ALA A 127 -8.26 -25.35 2.72
CA ALA A 127 -8.74 -26.54 3.41
C ALA A 127 -9.46 -26.16 4.70
N TYR A 128 -10.55 -26.87 5.01
CA TYR A 128 -11.28 -26.71 6.27
C TYR A 128 -11.88 -28.05 6.70
N GLN A 129 -12.27 -28.13 7.97
CA GLN A 129 -12.85 -29.34 8.52
C GLN A 129 -14.10 -29.02 9.34
N GLY A 130 -15.14 -29.81 9.12
CA GLY A 130 -16.43 -29.70 9.79
C GLY A 130 -17.26 -28.50 9.37
N VAL A 131 -18.46 -28.42 9.94
CA VAL A 131 -19.47 -27.41 9.59
C VAL A 131 -18.99 -26.02 10.00
N GLN A 132 -18.98 -25.09 9.04
CA GLN A 132 -18.63 -23.70 9.26
C GLN A 132 -19.92 -22.85 9.35
N SER A 133 -19.97 -21.91 10.29
CA SER A 133 -21.16 -21.07 10.49
C SER A 133 -21.44 -20.22 9.23
N GLY A 134 -22.65 -20.29 8.67
CA GLY A 134 -23.00 -19.59 7.43
C GLY A 134 -22.60 -20.32 6.14
N VAL A 135 -21.98 -21.50 6.25
CA VAL A 135 -21.60 -22.34 5.11
C VAL A 135 -22.48 -23.59 5.09
N THR A 136 -23.11 -23.87 3.95
CA THR A 136 -23.69 -25.19 3.66
C THR A 136 -22.77 -25.90 2.70
N ASP A 137 -22.30 -27.08 3.08
CA ASP A 137 -21.32 -27.86 2.33
C ASP A 137 -21.79 -29.30 2.14
N GLY A 138 -21.39 -29.91 1.02
CA GLY A 138 -21.80 -31.26 0.65
C GLY A 138 -20.84 -31.86 -0.36
N SER A 139 -21.01 -33.16 -0.64
CA SER A 139 -20.22 -33.86 -1.66
C SER A 139 -21.14 -34.71 -2.49
N VAL A 140 -21.00 -34.64 -3.82
CA VAL A 140 -21.70 -35.52 -4.75
C VAL A 140 -20.67 -36.40 -5.43
N ARG A 141 -20.90 -37.71 -5.40
CA ARG A 141 -20.10 -38.67 -6.16
C ARG A 141 -20.66 -38.77 -7.57
N LEU A 142 -19.82 -38.51 -8.58
CA LEU A 142 -20.12 -38.85 -9.97
C LEU A 142 -19.88 -40.36 -10.18
N ASN A 143 -20.66 -40.99 -11.06
CA ASN A 143 -20.44 -42.38 -11.45
C ASN A 143 -19.27 -42.43 -12.43
N ASP A 144 -18.57 -43.55 -12.56
CA ASP A 144 -17.46 -43.67 -13.52
C ASP A 144 -17.96 -43.48 -14.96
N TRP A 145 -17.24 -42.69 -15.77
CA TRP A 145 -17.56 -42.46 -17.18
C TRP A 145 -16.27 -42.37 -18.01
N THR A 146 -16.35 -42.73 -19.29
CA THR A 146 -15.17 -42.79 -20.18
C THR A 146 -14.98 -41.54 -21.03
N THR A 147 -16.07 -40.98 -21.55
CA THR A 147 -16.06 -39.86 -22.50
C THR A 147 -17.34 -39.04 -22.35
N GLY A 148 -17.27 -37.73 -22.61
CA GLY A 148 -18.41 -36.82 -22.52
C GLY A 148 -18.53 -36.12 -21.17
N THR A 149 -19.61 -35.35 -21.01
CA THR A 149 -19.88 -34.54 -19.82
C THR A 149 -20.95 -35.21 -18.94
N GLU A 150 -20.63 -35.45 -17.68
CA GLU A 150 -21.58 -35.93 -16.67
C GLU A 150 -21.92 -34.81 -15.67
N CYS A 151 -23.19 -34.45 -15.56
CA CYS A 151 -23.68 -33.42 -14.65
C CYS A 151 -24.63 -34.03 -13.63
N LYS A 152 -24.38 -33.86 -12.33
CA LYS A 152 -25.34 -34.16 -11.27
C LYS A 152 -25.90 -32.87 -10.68
N GLN A 153 -27.22 -32.75 -10.68
CA GLN A 153 -27.89 -31.65 -10.00
C GLN A 153 -27.76 -31.84 -8.48
N VAL A 154 -27.17 -30.86 -7.81
CA VAL A 154 -27.08 -30.82 -6.35
C VAL A 154 -28.29 -30.05 -5.83
N LEU A 155 -29.21 -30.73 -5.17
CA LEU A 155 -30.38 -30.11 -4.55
C LEU A 155 -30.03 -29.69 -3.12
N LEU A 156 -30.05 -28.39 -2.87
CA LEU A 156 -29.88 -27.81 -1.54
C LEU A 156 -31.26 -27.74 -0.85
N SER A 157 -31.39 -28.29 0.35
CA SER A 157 -32.70 -28.55 1.00
C SER A 157 -33.37 -27.34 1.67
N GLN A 158 -32.85 -26.12 1.48
CA GLN A 158 -33.46 -24.89 1.98
C GLN A 158 -33.48 -23.83 0.88
N THR A 159 -34.57 -23.04 0.79
CA THR A 159 -34.58 -21.77 0.05
C THR A 159 -33.37 -20.95 0.49
N TRP A 160 -32.47 -20.74 -0.46
CA TRP A 160 -31.06 -20.35 -0.33
C TRP A 160 -30.69 -19.36 0.79
N MET A 161 -29.48 -19.59 1.34
CA MET A 161 -28.36 -18.64 1.44
C MET A 161 -27.05 -19.46 1.37
N ALA A 162 -26.35 -19.38 0.23
CA ALA A 162 -24.94 -19.79 0.10
C ALA A 162 -24.08 -18.62 0.60
N MET A 163 -23.11 -18.89 1.49
CA MET A 163 -22.20 -17.92 2.13
C MET A 163 -22.63 -16.45 2.02
N THR A 164 -23.67 -16.03 2.76
CA THR A 164 -24.06 -14.62 2.80
C THR A 164 -23.16 -13.79 3.71
N GLU A 165 -22.55 -14.45 4.68
CA GLU A 165 -21.45 -13.95 5.49
C GLU A 165 -20.42 -15.09 5.58
N VAL A 166 -19.18 -14.80 5.23
CA VAL A 166 -18.09 -15.78 5.41
C VAL A 166 -17.86 -15.90 6.92
N PRO A 167 -17.62 -17.12 7.45
CA PRO A 167 -17.39 -17.30 8.87
C PRO A 167 -16.31 -16.35 9.39
N GLN A 168 -16.55 -15.68 10.52
CA GLN A 168 -15.56 -14.78 11.15
C GLN A 168 -14.24 -15.48 11.49
N THR A 169 -14.21 -16.81 11.53
CA THR A 169 -13.02 -17.63 11.74
C THR A 169 -12.12 -17.72 10.50
N TRP A 170 -12.57 -17.24 9.34
CA TRP A 170 -11.81 -17.24 8.10
C TRP A 170 -11.11 -15.89 7.97
N ASN A 171 -9.79 -15.90 7.90
CA ASN A 171 -9.01 -14.68 7.67
C ASN A 171 -8.97 -14.39 6.15
N TYR A 172 -9.97 -13.68 5.64
CA TYR A 172 -10.10 -13.29 4.23
C TYR A 172 -10.46 -11.80 4.14
N HIS A 173 -10.18 -11.17 3.00
CA HIS A 173 -10.39 -9.73 2.84
C HIS A 173 -11.33 -9.36 1.69
N ASP A 174 -11.36 -10.13 0.59
CA ASP A 174 -12.16 -9.82 -0.59
C ASP A 174 -12.94 -11.05 -1.11
N PHE A 175 -14.21 -10.83 -1.46
CA PHE A 175 -15.03 -11.74 -2.27
C PHE A 175 -15.79 -10.91 -3.32
N ILE A 176 -15.44 -11.07 -4.58
CA ILE A 176 -16.02 -10.31 -5.68
C ILE A 176 -16.11 -11.21 -6.91
N ARG A 177 -16.97 -10.83 -7.86
CA ARG A 177 -17.16 -11.49 -9.14
C ARG A 177 -16.52 -10.69 -10.26
N VAL A 178 -15.89 -11.40 -11.20
CA VAL A 178 -15.37 -10.84 -12.44
C VAL A 178 -16.21 -11.35 -13.60
N ASP A 179 -16.77 -10.43 -14.39
CA ASP A 179 -17.60 -10.77 -15.53
C ASP A 179 -16.77 -10.82 -16.81
N PHE A 180 -16.81 -11.97 -17.49
CA PHE A 180 -16.26 -12.18 -18.82
C PHE A 180 -17.41 -12.23 -19.83
N PRO A 181 -17.70 -11.13 -20.54
CA PRO A 181 -18.83 -11.08 -21.47
C PRO A 181 -18.66 -12.00 -22.69
N ASN A 182 -17.42 -12.41 -22.98
CA ASN A 182 -17.07 -13.37 -24.03
C ASN A 182 -17.61 -12.98 -25.42
N THR A 183 -17.54 -11.69 -25.75
CA THR A 183 -18.10 -11.08 -26.98
C THR A 183 -17.11 -10.97 -28.13
N LEU A 184 -15.83 -11.21 -27.88
CA LEU A 184 -14.76 -11.12 -28.86
C LEU A 184 -14.19 -12.51 -29.13
N VAL A 185 -13.25 -12.62 -30.06
CA VAL A 185 -12.41 -13.81 -30.24
C VAL A 185 -11.08 -13.51 -29.57
N PRO A 186 -10.58 -14.38 -28.68
CA PRO A 186 -9.31 -14.13 -28.00
C PRO A 186 -8.15 -14.24 -29.00
N SER A 187 -7.06 -13.55 -28.73
CA SER A 187 -5.93 -13.51 -29.65
C SER A 187 -5.01 -14.72 -29.46
N GLU A 188 -4.32 -15.14 -30.54
CA GLU A 188 -3.28 -16.17 -30.46
C GLU A 188 -2.13 -15.74 -29.52
N ALA A 189 -1.88 -14.43 -29.39
CA ALA A 189 -0.91 -13.89 -28.45
C ALA A 189 -1.30 -14.14 -26.97
N ASP A 190 -2.61 -14.21 -26.69
CA ASP A 190 -3.19 -14.55 -25.39
C ASP A 190 -3.55 -16.05 -25.28
N ASN A 191 -2.96 -16.90 -26.14
CA ASN A 191 -3.21 -18.34 -26.17
C ASN A 191 -4.71 -18.71 -26.21
N ASP A 192 -5.49 -17.92 -26.94
CA ASP A 192 -6.94 -18.08 -27.09
C ASP A 192 -7.70 -18.06 -25.74
N ALA A 193 -7.18 -17.32 -24.76
CA ALA A 193 -7.83 -17.10 -23.47
C ALA A 193 -8.27 -15.63 -23.30
N PHE A 194 -9.30 -15.41 -22.48
CA PHE A 194 -9.70 -14.08 -22.04
C PHE A 194 -9.16 -13.81 -20.65
N CYS A 195 -8.46 -12.71 -20.47
CA CYS A 195 -7.88 -12.33 -19.18
C CYS A 195 -8.31 -10.93 -18.76
N GLN A 196 -8.49 -10.75 -17.45
CA GLN A 196 -8.76 -9.44 -16.84
C GLN A 196 -7.88 -9.24 -15.60
N ILE A 197 -7.43 -8.00 -15.40
CA ILE A 197 -6.70 -7.61 -14.20
C ILE A 197 -7.71 -7.14 -13.15
N VAL A 198 -7.57 -7.68 -11.95
CA VAL A 198 -8.36 -7.35 -10.78
C VAL A 198 -7.45 -6.69 -9.76
N SER A 199 -7.69 -5.41 -9.50
CA SER A 199 -6.94 -4.65 -8.49
C SER A 199 -7.56 -4.83 -7.12
N PHE A 200 -6.72 -5.02 -6.10
CA PHE A 200 -7.15 -5.02 -4.71
C PHE A 200 -7.49 -3.61 -4.25
N HIS A 201 -8.43 -3.49 -3.31
CA HIS A 201 -8.75 -2.20 -2.69
C HIS A 201 -7.57 -1.67 -1.88
N GLU A 202 -6.89 -2.56 -1.16
CA GLU A 202 -5.73 -2.28 -0.33
C GLU A 202 -4.57 -3.23 -0.70
N PRO A 203 -3.31 -2.80 -0.57
CA PRO A 203 -2.16 -3.65 -0.85
C PRO A 203 -1.98 -4.72 0.24
N TYR A 204 -1.57 -5.92 -0.15
CA TYR A 204 -1.19 -6.98 0.77
C TYR A 204 0.28 -6.89 1.19
N TYR A 205 0.63 -7.45 2.35
CA TYR A 205 2.00 -7.55 2.83
C TYR A 205 2.90 -8.34 1.86
N ALA A 206 2.38 -9.45 1.34
CA ALA A 206 3.00 -10.28 0.31
C ALA A 206 1.93 -10.67 -0.72
N PRO A 207 2.31 -11.15 -1.93
CA PRO A 207 1.34 -11.66 -2.90
C PRO A 207 0.41 -12.71 -2.26
N PRO A 208 -0.93 -12.51 -2.27
CA PRO A 208 -1.86 -13.37 -1.55
C PRO A 208 -2.12 -14.68 -2.31
N THR A 209 -2.76 -15.65 -1.63
CA THR A 209 -3.28 -16.88 -2.23
C THR A 209 -4.68 -16.61 -2.78
N ILE A 210 -4.93 -16.99 -4.03
CA ILE A 210 -6.19 -16.69 -4.72
C ILE A 210 -6.84 -17.98 -5.21
N VAL A 211 -8.07 -18.21 -4.77
CA VAL A 211 -8.91 -19.32 -5.23
C VAL A 211 -9.97 -18.75 -6.16
N VAL A 212 -10.08 -19.31 -7.36
CA VAL A 212 -11.05 -18.90 -8.38
C VAL A 212 -11.95 -20.07 -8.74
N ALA A 213 -13.21 -19.77 -9.04
CA ALA A 213 -14.18 -20.73 -9.53
C ALA A 213 -14.97 -20.11 -10.71
N PRO A 214 -14.96 -20.72 -11.91
CA PRO A 214 -15.80 -20.27 -12.99
C PRO A 214 -17.25 -20.71 -12.78
N SER A 215 -18.17 -19.82 -13.10
CA SER A 215 -19.60 -20.07 -13.17
C SER A 215 -20.17 -19.51 -14.49
N HIS A 216 -21.30 -20.04 -14.93
CA HIS A 216 -22.01 -19.53 -16.11
C HIS A 216 -23.51 -19.65 -15.87
N HIS A 217 -24.27 -18.74 -16.47
CA HIS A 217 -25.73 -18.75 -16.39
C HIS A 217 -26.33 -19.13 -17.75
N TYR A 218 -27.05 -20.24 -17.80
CA TYR A 218 -27.79 -20.64 -18.99
C TYR A 218 -29.15 -19.94 -19.04
N ASP A 219 -29.28 -19.03 -20.00
CA ASP A 219 -30.56 -18.41 -20.36
C ASP A 219 -31.03 -18.98 -21.70
N SER A 220 -32.10 -19.78 -21.67
CA SER A 220 -32.71 -20.37 -22.87
C SER A 220 -33.24 -19.34 -23.88
N SER A 221 -33.41 -18.08 -23.48
CA SER A 221 -33.83 -16.99 -24.36
C SER A 221 -32.67 -16.32 -25.10
N ASN A 222 -31.42 -16.53 -24.65
CA ASN A 222 -30.24 -15.99 -25.29
C ASN A 222 -29.78 -16.91 -26.43
N VAL A 223 -29.74 -16.40 -27.66
CA VAL A 223 -29.35 -17.17 -28.86
C VAL A 223 -27.90 -17.61 -28.87
N ASN A 224 -27.05 -16.94 -28.10
CA ASN A 224 -25.64 -17.29 -27.90
C ASN A 224 -25.49 -18.28 -26.74
N ALA A 225 -26.59 -18.76 -26.16
CA ALA A 225 -26.51 -19.61 -25.00
C ALA A 225 -26.10 -21.05 -25.30
N ILE A 226 -25.00 -21.49 -24.70
CA ILE A 226 -24.54 -22.89 -24.76
C ILE A 226 -25.20 -23.64 -23.61
N HIS A 227 -25.79 -24.80 -23.91
CA HIS A 227 -26.41 -25.61 -22.87
C HIS A 227 -25.32 -26.09 -21.88
N PRO A 228 -25.56 -26.07 -20.55
CA PRO A 228 -24.50 -26.34 -19.55
C PRO A 228 -23.76 -27.66 -19.71
N LYS A 229 -24.41 -28.67 -20.30
CA LYS A 229 -23.81 -29.99 -20.57
C LYS A 229 -22.75 -29.96 -21.67
N ASP A 230 -22.78 -28.93 -22.50
CA ASP A 230 -21.94 -28.78 -23.68
C ASP A 230 -20.86 -27.71 -23.47
N ASN A 231 -20.78 -27.12 -22.28
CA ASN A 231 -19.87 -26.03 -21.95
C ASN A 231 -18.72 -26.54 -21.05
N SER A 232 -17.47 -26.28 -21.43
CA SER A 232 -16.28 -26.68 -20.69
C SER A 232 -15.44 -25.45 -20.40
N ILE A 233 -15.58 -24.90 -19.19
CA ILE A 233 -14.91 -23.67 -18.78
C ILE A 233 -13.72 -24.00 -17.88
N ALA A 234 -12.56 -23.45 -18.22
CA ALA A 234 -11.40 -23.40 -17.34
C ALA A 234 -11.16 -21.95 -16.90
N ALA A 235 -10.79 -21.77 -15.63
CA ALA A 235 -10.34 -20.49 -15.11
C ALA A 235 -9.10 -20.67 -14.22
N TRP A 236 -8.19 -19.71 -14.26
CA TRP A 236 -6.95 -19.74 -13.49
C TRP A 236 -6.45 -18.32 -13.21
N VAL A 237 -5.47 -18.23 -12.33
CA VAL A 237 -4.83 -16.98 -11.93
C VAL A 237 -3.48 -16.83 -12.63
N GLU A 238 -3.15 -15.61 -13.02
CA GLU A 238 -1.89 -15.17 -13.59
C GLU A 238 -1.39 -13.97 -12.78
N GLU A 239 -0.08 -13.70 -12.81
CA GLU A 239 0.51 -12.42 -12.38
C GLU A 239 0.04 -11.93 -11.00
N THR A 240 0.07 -12.78 -9.97
CA THR A 240 -0.32 -12.36 -8.61
C THR A 240 0.74 -11.48 -7.97
N THR A 241 0.36 -10.25 -7.61
CA THR A 241 1.22 -9.27 -6.93
C THR A 241 0.60 -8.84 -5.60
N ARG A 242 1.18 -7.82 -4.96
CA ARG A 242 0.65 -7.23 -3.73
C ARG A 242 -0.57 -6.33 -3.96
N THR A 243 -0.80 -5.88 -5.20
CA THR A 243 -1.81 -4.86 -5.52
C THR A 243 -2.87 -5.32 -6.52
N HIS A 244 -2.61 -6.41 -7.24
CA HIS A 244 -3.53 -6.96 -8.21
C HIS A 244 -3.22 -8.43 -8.48
N PHE A 245 -4.15 -9.09 -9.16
CA PHE A 245 -3.94 -10.35 -9.86
C PHE A 245 -4.60 -10.29 -11.23
N LYS A 246 -4.17 -11.15 -12.14
CA LYS A 246 -4.84 -11.37 -13.42
C LYS A 246 -5.59 -12.69 -13.34
N THR A 247 -6.83 -12.72 -13.79
CA THR A 247 -7.61 -13.96 -13.90
C THR A 247 -7.93 -14.20 -15.35
N CYS A 248 -7.78 -15.44 -15.80
CA CYS A 248 -7.99 -15.85 -17.18
C CYS A 248 -9.04 -16.94 -17.24
N VAL A 249 -9.80 -16.96 -18.34
CA VAL A 249 -10.79 -17.98 -18.65
C VAL A 249 -10.61 -18.49 -20.07
N LYS A 250 -10.88 -19.77 -20.27
CA LYS A 250 -10.92 -20.41 -21.59
C LYS A 250 -12.14 -21.31 -21.66
N ASP A 251 -12.93 -21.09 -22.71
CA ASP A 251 -14.05 -21.95 -23.09
C ASP A 251 -13.52 -22.97 -24.10
N LEU A 252 -13.36 -24.22 -23.66
CA LEU A 252 -12.72 -25.28 -24.43
C LEU A 252 -13.63 -25.87 -25.53
N VAL A 253 -14.93 -25.56 -25.52
CA VAL A 253 -15.91 -26.11 -26.46
C VAL A 253 -16.76 -24.98 -27.01
N GLY A 254 -16.13 -24.09 -27.80
CA GLY A 254 -16.84 -23.15 -28.65
C GLY A 254 -17.63 -23.90 -29.73
N LEU A 255 -18.87 -24.31 -29.43
CA LEU A 255 -19.75 -24.94 -30.42
C LEU A 255 -20.31 -23.87 -31.37
N ASN A 256 -19.94 -23.97 -32.65
CA ASN A 256 -20.47 -23.16 -33.75
C ASN A 256 -20.28 -21.64 -33.55
N ASP A 257 -19.08 -21.20 -33.14
CA ASP A 257 -18.72 -19.78 -32.95
C ASP A 257 -19.59 -19.02 -31.93
N LYS A 258 -20.25 -19.76 -31.03
CA LYS A 258 -20.99 -19.19 -29.89
C LYS A 258 -20.10 -19.18 -28.66
N HIS A 259 -20.21 -18.11 -27.91
CA HIS A 259 -19.44 -17.87 -26.70
C HIS A 259 -20.39 -17.40 -25.60
N HIS A 260 -20.32 -18.07 -24.45
CA HIS A 260 -21.20 -17.83 -23.33
C HIS A 260 -20.55 -16.83 -22.36
N PRO A 261 -21.30 -15.86 -21.78
CA PRO A 261 -20.78 -15.05 -20.70
C PRO A 261 -20.38 -15.94 -19.51
N ILE A 262 -19.16 -15.75 -19.02
CA ILE A 262 -18.58 -16.50 -17.91
C ILE A 262 -18.40 -15.52 -16.75
N GLU A 263 -18.75 -15.97 -15.55
CA GLU A 263 -18.49 -15.24 -14.32
C GLU A 263 -17.37 -15.99 -13.57
N VAL A 264 -16.41 -15.28 -12.99
CA VAL A 264 -15.38 -15.88 -12.14
C VAL A 264 -15.55 -15.32 -10.74
N ASP A 265 -15.96 -16.17 -9.82
CA ASP A 265 -16.01 -15.86 -8.40
C ASP A 265 -14.63 -16.15 -7.80
N TYR A 266 -14.11 -15.24 -6.97
CA TYR A 266 -12.80 -15.40 -6.37
C TYR A 266 -12.76 -15.09 -4.86
N MET A 267 -11.81 -15.73 -4.19
CA MET A 267 -11.48 -15.51 -2.77
C MET A 267 -10.00 -15.24 -2.62
N VAL A 268 -9.66 -14.21 -1.83
CA VAL A 268 -8.29 -13.78 -1.57
C VAL A 268 -7.90 -14.05 -0.12
N PHE A 269 -6.82 -14.79 0.09
CA PHE A 269 -6.27 -15.13 1.40
C PHE A 269 -4.85 -14.57 1.54
N GLY A 270 -4.66 -13.68 2.49
CA GLY A 270 -3.36 -13.09 2.81
C GLY A 270 -3.51 -11.96 3.80
N ASP A 271 -2.39 -11.49 4.36
CA ASP A 271 -2.39 -10.37 5.30
C ASP A 271 -2.26 -9.05 4.54
N LEU A 272 -3.08 -8.07 4.90
CA LEU A 272 -2.95 -6.70 4.42
C LEU A 272 -1.60 -6.09 4.82
N ASP A 273 -1.11 -5.11 4.05
CA ASP A 273 0.12 -4.41 4.37
C ASP A 273 -0.03 -3.65 5.70
N PRO A 274 0.79 -3.96 6.74
CA PRO A 274 0.70 -3.27 8.03
C PRO A 274 1.09 -1.78 7.97
N CYS A 275 1.57 -1.28 6.82
CA CYS A 275 1.79 0.13 6.57
C CYS A 275 0.55 0.91 6.10
N ILE A 276 -0.59 0.25 5.85
CA ILE A 276 -1.84 0.93 5.53
C ILE A 276 -2.21 1.90 6.66
N ASN A 277 -2.49 3.16 6.30
CA ASN A 277 -2.80 4.25 7.22
C ASN A 277 -1.75 4.52 8.32
N LYS A 278 -0.50 4.07 8.14
CA LYS A 278 0.60 4.33 9.08
C LYS A 278 1.44 5.52 8.62
N THR A 279 1.43 6.59 9.41
CA THR A 279 2.31 7.75 9.22
C THR A 279 3.57 7.62 10.08
N CYS A 280 4.69 8.11 9.56
CA CYS A 280 5.98 8.09 10.23
C CYS A 280 6.47 9.52 10.44
N GLU A 281 6.92 9.82 11.65
CA GLU A 281 7.48 11.12 11.99
C GLU A 281 8.91 11.28 11.45
N TYR A 282 9.42 12.51 11.48
CA TYR A 282 10.81 12.85 11.11
C TYR A 282 11.21 12.35 9.71
N PHE A 283 10.30 12.39 8.73
CA PHE A 283 10.53 11.89 7.36
C PHE A 283 10.87 10.38 7.29
N GLY A 284 10.51 9.61 8.32
CA GLY A 284 10.59 8.15 8.27
C GLY A 284 9.66 7.58 7.20
N VAL A 285 10.03 6.43 6.64
CA VAL A 285 9.21 5.65 5.71
C VAL A 285 8.72 4.41 6.43
N CYS A 286 7.45 4.07 6.25
CA CYS A 286 6.91 2.84 6.80
C CYS A 286 7.43 1.62 6.03
N GLN A 287 8.00 0.65 6.75
CA GLN A 287 8.44 -0.62 6.23
C GLN A 287 7.75 -1.76 6.98
N ALA A 288 7.08 -2.65 6.23
CA ALA A 288 6.53 -3.88 6.79
C ALA A 288 7.64 -4.89 7.09
N ILE A 289 7.73 -5.32 8.35
CA ILE A 289 8.74 -6.30 8.81
C ILE A 289 8.19 -7.71 8.70
N SER A 290 6.94 -7.92 9.12
CA SER A 290 6.22 -9.18 9.01
C SER A 290 4.74 -8.92 8.77
N ALA A 291 3.97 -9.97 8.50
CA ALA A 291 2.50 -9.91 8.56
C ALA A 291 2.07 -9.27 9.89
N GLY A 292 1.34 -8.16 9.83
CA GLY A 292 0.85 -7.40 10.98
C GLY A 292 1.86 -6.50 11.71
N VAL A 293 3.15 -6.49 11.34
CA VAL A 293 4.17 -5.66 12.01
C VAL A 293 4.83 -4.72 11.01
N ALA A 294 4.72 -3.42 11.27
CA ALA A 294 5.38 -2.36 10.52
C ALA A 294 6.27 -1.49 11.41
N GLN A 295 7.37 -1.00 10.87
CA GLN A 295 8.30 -0.10 11.54
C GLN A 295 8.58 1.13 10.68
N CYS A 296 8.72 2.29 11.31
CA CYS A 296 9.22 3.49 10.64
C CYS A 296 10.75 3.44 10.58
N VAL A 297 11.30 3.51 9.38
CA VAL A 297 12.75 3.43 9.12
C VAL A 297 13.20 4.66 8.35
N CYS A 298 14.46 5.04 8.54
CA CYS A 298 15.06 6.12 7.78
C CYS A 298 15.58 5.61 6.44
N VAL A 299 15.47 6.44 5.39
CA VAL A 299 16.10 6.17 4.10
C VAL A 299 17.60 6.00 4.29
N THR A 300 18.16 4.89 3.83
CA THR A 300 19.57 4.58 4.03
C THR A 300 20.46 5.15 2.93
N GLN A 301 19.95 5.23 1.70
CA GLN A 301 20.68 5.68 0.52
C GLN A 301 20.00 6.90 -0.08
N CYS A 302 20.79 7.96 -0.29
CA CYS A 302 20.37 9.13 -1.02
C CYS A 302 21.11 9.20 -2.36
N PRO A 303 20.51 9.77 -3.41
CA PRO A 303 21.20 10.06 -4.66
C PRO A 303 22.45 10.91 -4.43
N SER A 304 23.48 10.71 -5.27
CA SER A 304 24.78 11.40 -5.15
C SER A 304 24.85 12.75 -5.87
N TYR A 305 23.76 13.21 -6.48
CA TYR A 305 23.75 14.54 -7.11
C TYR A 305 23.78 15.63 -6.05
N GLN A 306 24.35 16.78 -6.43
CA GLN A 306 24.42 17.95 -5.58
C GLN A 306 23.41 18.99 -6.05
N ASP A 307 22.41 19.20 -5.20
CA ASP A 307 21.43 20.26 -5.31
C ASP A 307 21.26 20.83 -3.89
N LEU A 308 22.23 21.66 -3.51
CA LEU A 308 22.46 22.03 -2.12
C LEU A 308 21.19 22.63 -1.50
N VAL A 309 20.93 22.31 -0.25
CA VAL A 309 19.84 22.90 0.54
C VAL A 309 20.36 23.40 1.88
N CYS A 310 19.80 24.52 2.33
CA CYS A 310 20.06 25.07 3.64
C CYS A 310 18.92 24.72 4.60
N ALA A 311 19.27 24.21 5.78
CA ALA A 311 18.32 23.95 6.85
C ALA A 311 18.20 25.14 7.83
N SER A 312 17.11 25.18 8.60
CA SER A 312 16.81 26.26 9.57
C SER A 312 17.84 26.37 10.69
N ASN A 313 18.61 25.31 10.95
CA ASN A 313 19.75 25.31 11.88
C ASN A 313 21.05 25.88 11.26
N GLY A 314 21.01 26.37 10.02
CA GLY A 314 22.13 26.92 9.28
C GLY A 314 23.18 25.90 8.86
N ARG A 315 22.80 24.61 8.73
CA ARG A 315 23.65 23.57 8.10
C ARG A 315 23.24 23.35 6.64
N THR A 316 24.24 23.22 5.78
CA THR A 316 24.07 22.86 4.36
C THR A 316 24.06 21.35 4.19
N PHE A 317 23.16 20.84 3.34
CA PHE A 317 23.08 19.44 2.95
C PHE A 317 23.21 19.31 1.43
N ASP A 318 23.72 18.16 0.96
CA ASP A 318 23.99 17.92 -0.47
C ASP A 318 22.72 17.96 -1.33
N ASN A 319 21.59 17.52 -0.77
CA ASN A 319 20.27 17.52 -1.39
C ASN A 319 19.17 17.31 -0.34
N MET A 320 17.90 17.44 -0.76
CA MET A 320 16.73 17.25 0.11
C MET A 320 16.70 15.88 0.80
N CYS A 321 17.07 14.79 0.09
CA CYS A 321 17.12 13.46 0.69
C CYS A 321 18.12 13.40 1.85
N ALA A 322 19.30 14.01 1.69
CA ALA A 322 20.31 14.03 2.74
C ALA A 322 19.83 14.80 3.99
N LEU A 323 19.10 15.89 3.80
CA LEU A 323 18.46 16.65 4.88
C LEU A 323 17.40 15.80 5.61
N GLU A 324 16.43 15.26 4.89
CA GLU A 324 15.35 14.43 5.46
C GLU A 324 15.89 13.20 6.18
N ARG A 325 16.92 12.55 5.60
CA ARG A 325 17.62 11.42 6.23
C ARG A 325 18.27 11.81 7.55
N GLU A 326 19.00 12.93 7.60
CA GLU A 326 19.63 13.40 8.84
C GLU A 326 18.55 13.71 9.89
N ILE A 327 17.47 14.40 9.51
CA ILE A 327 16.33 14.67 10.40
C ILE A 327 15.77 13.37 10.96
N CYS A 328 15.56 12.36 10.12
CA CYS A 328 15.07 11.05 10.54
C CYS A 328 16.02 10.36 11.53
N GLN A 329 17.32 10.32 11.22
CA GLN A 329 18.32 9.61 12.01
C GLN A 329 18.61 10.28 13.36
N THR A 330 18.58 11.61 13.39
CA THR A 330 18.92 12.40 14.59
C THR A 330 17.69 12.84 15.37
N GLN A 331 16.48 12.60 14.85
CA GLN A 331 15.23 13.20 15.33
C GLN A 331 15.37 14.73 15.44
N GLY A 332 15.97 15.32 14.41
CA GLY A 332 16.31 16.74 14.35
C GLY A 332 15.07 17.63 14.38
N ASN A 333 15.08 18.66 15.24
CA ASN A 333 14.05 19.69 15.26
C ASN A 333 14.47 20.90 14.41
N TYR A 334 14.61 20.69 13.10
CA TYR A 334 14.91 21.73 12.12
C TYR A 334 14.32 21.31 10.77
N SER A 335 14.05 22.27 9.90
CA SER A 335 13.41 22.04 8.60
C SER A 335 14.25 22.56 7.45
N TYR A 336 13.84 22.24 6.23
CA TYR A 336 14.27 22.97 5.04
C TYR A 336 13.98 24.47 5.21
N TYR A 337 14.92 25.32 4.76
CA TYR A 337 14.81 26.77 4.84
C TYR A 337 14.86 27.44 3.47
N HIS A 338 15.94 27.25 2.68
CA HIS A 338 16.06 27.81 1.34
C HIS A 338 16.98 26.93 0.45
N PRO A 339 16.92 27.06 -0.90
CA PRO A 339 17.80 26.33 -1.80
C PRO A 339 19.21 26.95 -1.81
N GLY A 340 20.22 26.15 -2.16
CA GLY A 340 21.63 26.54 -2.09
C GLY A 340 22.27 26.29 -0.72
N SER A 341 23.54 26.65 -0.60
CA SER A 341 24.29 26.53 0.66
C SER A 341 23.88 27.60 1.67
N CYS A 342 23.93 27.26 2.97
CA CYS A 342 23.85 28.25 4.04
C CYS A 342 25.04 29.21 4.01
N GLN A 343 24.79 30.46 4.38
CA GLN A 343 25.83 31.43 4.69
C GLN A 343 26.44 31.12 6.06
N GLY A 344 27.77 31.09 6.14
CA GLY A 344 28.48 30.81 7.39
C GLY A 344 28.35 31.92 8.45
N PHE A 345 28.21 33.17 8.00
CA PHE A 345 28.05 34.35 8.85
C PHE A 345 27.02 35.29 8.21
N PRO A 346 25.72 35.08 8.44
CA PRO A 346 24.69 36.00 7.98
C PRO A 346 24.86 37.36 8.64
N PHE A 347 24.89 38.42 7.82
CA PHE A 347 24.91 39.78 8.34
C PHE A 347 24.25 40.75 7.36
N GLU A 348 23.57 41.72 7.94
CA GLU A 348 23.07 42.90 7.23
C GLU A 348 23.58 44.15 7.92
N LYS A 349 23.72 45.21 7.15
CA LYS A 349 24.08 46.52 7.66
C LYS A 349 23.34 47.61 6.92
N GLY A 350 23.17 48.74 7.57
CA GLY A 350 22.55 49.90 6.96
C GLY A 350 22.65 51.13 7.83
N THR A 351 22.06 52.20 7.33
CA THR A 351 21.87 53.46 8.04
C THR A 351 20.38 53.75 8.08
N HIS A 352 19.84 53.92 9.27
CA HIS A 352 18.44 54.28 9.47
C HIS A 352 18.33 55.77 9.83
N HIS A 353 17.58 56.52 9.03
CA HIS A 353 17.33 57.94 9.27
C HIS A 353 16.02 58.09 10.04
N LEU A 354 16.11 58.59 11.27
CA LEU A 354 14.94 58.73 12.13
C LEU A 354 14.02 59.83 11.62
N SER A 355 12.74 59.53 11.55
CA SER A 355 11.69 60.48 11.20
C SER A 355 11.49 61.49 12.34
N HIS A 356 11.80 62.76 12.04
CA HIS A 356 11.61 63.97 12.87
C HIS A 356 11.59 63.74 14.40
N VAL A 357 12.77 63.76 15.03
CA VAL A 357 12.94 63.66 16.49
C VAL A 357 12.33 64.91 17.16
N SER A 358 11.11 64.82 17.70
CA SER A 358 10.48 65.92 18.44
C SER A 358 11.05 66.05 19.87
N ALA A 359 10.73 67.17 20.51
CA ALA A 359 11.41 67.73 21.67
C ALA A 359 11.62 66.79 22.88
N PHE A 360 12.91 66.68 23.27
CA PHE A 360 13.51 66.51 24.60
C PHE A 360 12.84 65.59 25.64
N ALA A 361 13.54 64.47 25.90
CA ALA A 361 13.42 63.48 26.97
C ALA A 361 12.65 62.18 26.67
N GLU A 362 12.01 62.05 25.51
CA GLU A 362 11.33 60.80 25.13
C GLU A 362 12.20 59.90 24.25
N SER A 363 12.11 58.59 24.50
CA SER A 363 12.74 57.57 23.67
C SER A 363 12.06 57.52 22.31
N HIS A 364 12.82 57.67 21.24
CA HIS A 364 12.32 57.56 19.87
C HIS A 364 12.72 56.20 19.29
N CYS A 365 11.73 55.42 18.86
CA CYS A 365 11.93 54.05 18.38
C CYS A 365 11.30 53.86 17.01
N GLU A 366 12.04 53.24 16.09
CA GLU A 366 11.55 52.91 14.74
C GLU A 366 11.91 51.48 14.38
N VAL A 367 11.10 50.87 13.50
CA VAL A 367 11.32 49.49 13.04
C VAL A 367 12.23 49.51 11.81
N VAL A 368 13.25 48.66 11.82
CA VAL A 368 14.15 48.39 10.70
C VAL A 368 13.85 46.99 10.17
N SER A 369 13.46 46.90 8.90
CA SER A 369 13.21 45.62 8.22
C SER A 369 14.50 45.02 7.68
N LEU A 370 14.64 43.70 7.83
CA LEU A 370 15.75 42.89 7.33
C LEU A 370 15.33 42.17 6.02
N GLN A 371 16.30 41.69 5.24
CA GLN A 371 16.01 40.89 4.06
C GLN A 371 15.47 39.50 4.44
N PRO A 372 14.44 39.01 3.74
CA PRO A 372 13.93 37.66 3.95
C PRO A 372 15.02 36.61 3.69
N TYR A 373 15.07 35.57 4.53
CA TYR A 373 15.98 34.43 4.43
C TYR A 373 17.47 34.70 4.70
N GLU A 374 17.83 35.92 5.08
CA GLU A 374 19.21 36.21 5.46
C GLU A 374 19.55 35.55 6.80
N PHE A 375 18.68 35.68 7.81
CA PHE A 375 18.90 35.17 9.15
C PHE A 375 18.15 33.87 9.45
N TYR A 376 18.83 32.92 10.09
CA TYR A 376 18.27 31.62 10.45
C TYR A 376 17.38 31.68 11.70
N PRO A 377 16.16 31.12 11.68
CA PRO A 377 15.21 31.27 12.79
C PRO A 377 15.65 30.55 14.07
N ASP A 378 16.45 29.47 13.94
CA ASP A 378 16.91 28.68 15.09
C ASP A 378 18.19 29.25 15.74
N LYS A 379 18.63 30.45 15.33
CA LYS A 379 19.84 31.12 15.85
C LYS A 379 19.54 32.53 16.37
N PRO A 380 20.21 32.98 17.45
CA PRO A 380 20.04 34.33 17.96
C PRO A 380 20.67 35.36 17.03
N ILE A 381 19.96 36.46 16.75
CA ILE A 381 20.45 37.61 16.00
C ILE A 381 21.00 38.65 16.98
N HIS A 382 22.19 39.14 16.71
CA HIS A 382 22.82 40.22 17.46
C HIS A 382 22.78 41.51 16.64
N VAL A 383 22.46 42.63 17.28
CA VAL A 383 22.39 43.95 16.63
C VAL A 383 23.35 44.90 17.34
N GLN A 384 24.23 45.53 16.57
CA GLN A 384 25.08 46.64 17.02
C GLN A 384 24.60 47.94 16.39
N LEU A 385 24.59 49.01 17.18
CA LEU A 385 24.07 50.32 16.79
C LEU A 385 25.11 51.40 17.09
N THR A 386 25.25 52.38 16.20
CA THR A 386 26.08 53.57 16.38
C THR A 386 25.32 54.81 15.93
N VAL A 387 25.29 55.86 16.76
CA VAL A 387 24.70 57.14 16.37
C VAL A 387 25.72 57.95 15.60
N ASN A 388 25.31 58.45 14.44
CA ASN A 388 26.06 59.43 13.69
C ASN A 388 25.30 60.76 13.61
N TYR A 389 26.04 61.84 13.80
CA TYR A 389 25.56 63.21 13.61
C TYR A 389 26.09 63.71 12.26
N ILE A 390 25.36 63.41 11.19
CA ILE A 390 25.74 63.77 9.83
C ILE A 390 25.06 65.09 9.46
N ASN A 391 25.83 66.06 8.93
CA ASN A 391 25.37 67.41 8.58
C ASN A 391 24.83 68.23 9.76
N SER A 392 25.57 68.29 10.87
CA SER A 392 25.22 69.24 11.93
C SER A 392 25.22 70.67 11.40
N SER A 393 24.17 71.40 11.76
CA SER A 393 24.00 72.83 11.49
C SER A 393 25.09 73.69 12.15
N LEU A 394 25.79 73.13 13.17
CA LEU A 394 26.75 73.80 14.03
C LEU A 394 27.97 72.89 14.27
N PRO A 395 28.85 72.68 13.27
CA PRO A 395 29.98 71.75 13.37
C PRO A 395 31.02 72.11 14.45
N ALA A 396 30.96 73.31 15.02
CA ALA A 396 31.81 73.74 16.13
C ALA A 396 31.25 73.37 17.52
N ASN A 397 30.03 72.86 17.60
CA ASN A 397 29.36 72.53 18.87
C ASN A 397 29.43 71.03 19.15
N VAL A 398 29.70 70.69 20.40
CA VAL A 398 29.62 69.31 20.89
C VAL A 398 28.13 68.99 21.13
N HIS A 399 27.61 67.94 20.47
CA HIS A 399 26.24 67.48 20.68
C HIS A 399 26.05 66.79 22.04
N ASP A 400 24.81 66.81 22.54
CA ASP A 400 24.44 66.03 23.71
C ASP A 400 24.64 64.54 23.45
N ALA A 401 25.13 63.82 24.47
CA ALA A 401 25.31 62.37 24.41
C ALA A 401 23.98 61.66 24.10
N THR A 402 24.00 60.71 23.17
CA THR A 402 22.83 59.89 22.82
C THR A 402 23.11 58.43 23.17
N VAL A 403 22.14 57.77 23.80
CA VAL A 403 22.14 56.34 24.07
C VAL A 403 21.28 55.65 23.03
N THR A 404 21.72 54.47 22.57
CA THR A 404 20.97 53.62 21.65
C THR A 404 20.87 52.20 22.14
N TRP A 405 19.77 51.54 21.79
CA TRP A 405 19.58 50.12 22.02
C TRP A 405 18.65 49.54 20.96
N SER A 406 18.70 48.22 20.80
CA SER A 406 17.77 47.46 19.97
C SER A 406 16.82 46.64 20.84
N GLU A 407 15.60 46.46 20.36
CA GLU A 407 14.62 45.58 20.98
C GLU A 407 13.77 44.86 19.92
N LYS A 408 13.02 43.82 20.34
CA LYS A 408 12.14 43.03 19.47
C LYS A 408 12.86 42.52 18.21
N VAL A 409 14.06 41.96 18.40
CA VAL A 409 14.88 41.43 17.30
C VAL A 409 14.27 40.12 16.79
N SER A 410 14.03 40.06 15.48
CA SER A 410 13.50 38.89 14.77
C SER A 410 14.21 38.73 13.41
N PRO A 411 14.07 37.59 12.72
CA PRO A 411 14.61 37.41 11.36
C PRO A 411 14.07 38.39 10.32
N GLU A 412 12.94 39.05 10.60
CA GLU A 412 12.25 39.93 9.65
C GLU A 412 12.52 41.41 9.93
N ASN A 413 12.73 41.77 11.19
CA ASN A 413 12.94 43.15 11.63
C ASN A 413 13.49 43.24 13.06
N PHE A 414 13.97 44.43 13.41
CA PHE A 414 14.23 44.82 14.80
C PHE A 414 13.79 46.27 15.03
N THR A 415 13.60 46.65 16.29
CA THR A 415 13.31 48.05 16.66
C THR A 415 14.60 48.72 17.09
N VAL A 416 14.93 49.87 16.47
CA VAL A 416 16.04 50.74 16.87
C VAL A 416 15.48 51.86 17.75
N CYS A 417 16.08 52.08 18.92
CA CYS A 417 15.66 53.13 19.85
C CYS A 417 16.82 54.06 20.19
N ILE A 418 16.52 55.35 20.33
CA ILE A 418 17.49 56.37 20.74
C ILE A 418 16.94 57.25 21.86
N THR A 419 17.82 57.81 22.69
CA THR A 419 17.47 58.84 23.68
C THR A 419 18.63 59.81 23.87
N LYS A 420 18.36 61.12 23.80
CA LYS A 420 19.32 62.17 24.13
C LYS A 420 19.44 62.30 25.66
N THR A 421 20.67 62.38 26.18
CA THR A 421 20.99 62.30 27.63
C THR A 421 21.78 63.51 28.15
N GLY A 422 21.69 64.67 27.49
CA GLY A 422 22.42 65.89 27.88
C GLY A 422 21.62 66.90 28.71
N ARG A 423 22.26 68.03 29.06
CA ARG A 423 21.65 69.13 29.84
C ARG A 423 20.60 69.93 29.06
N ASN A 424 20.41 69.64 27.77
CA ASN A 424 19.51 70.35 26.87
C ASN A 424 19.79 71.87 26.82
N ASP A 425 21.07 72.25 26.98
CA ASP A 425 21.48 73.66 27.03
C ASP A 425 21.38 74.34 25.64
N GLN A 426 21.23 73.57 24.56
CA GLN A 426 21.07 74.09 23.19
C GLN A 426 20.05 73.29 22.34
N LEU A 427 19.22 74.01 21.57
CA LEU A 427 18.27 73.44 20.61
C LEU A 427 18.99 72.94 19.35
N THR A 428 19.53 71.73 19.38
CA THR A 428 20.08 71.08 18.17
C THR A 428 19.03 70.14 17.54
N ASN A 429 18.51 70.54 16.38
CA ASN A 429 17.62 69.73 15.52
C ASN A 429 18.40 68.79 14.59
N ASP A 430 19.69 68.58 14.85
CA ASP A 430 20.54 67.78 13.98
C ASP A 430 20.04 66.34 13.95
N VAL A 431 19.78 65.86 12.73
CA VAL A 431 19.18 64.55 12.46
C VAL A 431 20.22 63.48 12.80
N ALA A 432 19.96 62.75 13.88
CA ALA A 432 20.73 61.56 14.24
C ALA A 432 20.36 60.44 13.26
N SER A 433 21.32 59.95 12.48
CA SER A 433 21.19 58.67 11.79
C SER A 433 21.77 57.57 12.67
N VAL A 434 21.22 56.36 12.60
CA VAL A 434 21.75 55.20 13.30
C VAL A 434 22.33 54.25 12.27
N ASP A 435 23.65 54.07 12.31
CA ASP A 435 24.30 52.96 11.61
C ASP A 435 24.09 51.69 12.42
N TRP A 436 23.73 50.62 11.73
CA TRP A 436 23.41 49.36 12.36
C TRP A 436 24.06 48.20 11.62
N VAL A 437 24.38 47.15 12.38
CA VAL A 437 24.79 45.84 11.87
C VAL A 437 24.00 44.78 12.62
N ALA A 438 23.24 43.96 11.90
CA ALA A 438 22.59 42.76 12.41
C ALA A 438 23.39 41.54 11.94
N TYR A 439 23.71 40.60 12.82
CA TYR A 439 24.53 39.43 12.47
C TYR A 439 24.18 38.20 13.30
N GLN A 440 24.52 37.01 12.78
CA GLN A 440 24.40 35.73 13.47
C GLN A 440 25.74 34.98 13.50
N GLY A 441 26.10 34.50 14.69
CA GLY A 441 27.35 33.77 14.90
C GLY A 441 28.58 34.69 14.89
N SER A 442 29.73 34.15 14.49
CA SER A 442 31.02 34.85 14.47
C SER A 442 31.73 34.63 13.13
N PRO A 443 32.44 35.63 12.59
CA PRO A 443 33.26 35.44 11.41
C PRO A 443 34.33 34.36 11.63
N SER A 444 34.70 33.65 10.57
CA SER A 444 35.80 32.68 10.64
C SER A 444 37.10 33.41 11.04
N GLY A 445 37.68 33.02 12.17
CA GLY A 445 38.91 33.63 12.72
C GLY A 445 38.71 34.76 13.72
N ALA A 446 37.48 35.09 14.11
CA ALA A 446 37.22 35.96 15.27
C ALA A 446 37.58 35.22 16.57
N VAL A 447 38.32 35.88 17.47
CA VAL A 447 38.81 35.34 18.77
C VAL A 447 37.97 35.86 19.91
#